data_AF-A0A971HFG3-F1
#
_entry.id   AF-A0A971HFG3-F1
#
_cell.length_a   1.000
_cell.length_b   1.000
_cell.length_c   1.000
_cell.angle_alpha   90.00
_cell.angle_beta   90.00
_cell.angle_gamma   90.00
#
_symmetry.space_group_name_H-M   'P 1'
#
loop_
_entity.id
_entity.type
_entity.pdbx_description
1 polymer ?
#
loop_
_entity_poly.entity_id
_entity_poly.type
_entity_poly.pdbx_seq_one_letter_code
_entity_poly.pdbx_strand_id
1 'polypeptide(L)'
;MKQWPNLLAVLGLIIIVIASIRGRRILSITTISGYLAGFILGMVLNTDGIDPGGGRTNNAWIIWGSVFIISVVIGFLLERKFNNK
;
A
#
# COMPACT_ATOMS: atom_id res chain seq x y z
N MET A 1 0.21 11.20 10.95
CA MET A 1 -0.46 9.93 10.55
C MET A 1 -1.99 10.01 10.39
N LYS A 2 -2.69 11.07 10.83
CA LYS A 2 -4.17 11.06 10.88
C LYS A 2 -4.89 10.80 9.54
N GLN A 3 -4.34 11.22 8.40
CA GLN A 3 -5.00 11.09 7.09
C GLN A 3 -4.37 10.04 6.16
N TRP A 4 -3.14 9.59 6.48
CA TRP A 4 -2.38 8.65 5.64
C TRP A 4 -3.07 7.30 5.40
N PRO A 5 -3.66 6.64 6.42
CA PRO A 5 -4.42 5.41 6.23
C PRO A 5 -5.57 5.58 5.23
N ASN A 6 -6.35 6.65 5.41
CA ASN A 6 -7.51 6.94 4.58
C ASN A 6 -7.11 7.23 3.13
N LEU A 7 -6.01 7.95 2.93
CA LEU A 7 -5.49 8.23 1.59
C LEU A 7 -5.10 6.93 0.87
N LEU A 8 -4.33 6.05 1.52
CA LEU A 8 -3.93 4.76 0.96
C LEU A 8 -5.14 3.86 0.70
N ALA A 9 -6.14 3.86 1.58
CA ALA A 9 -7.38 3.10 1.40
C ALA A 9 -8.19 3.58 0.19
N VAL A 10 -8.36 4.90 0.02
CA VAL A 10 -9.05 5.48 -1.13
C VAL A 10 -8.31 5.16 -2.43
N LEU A 11 -6.98 5.29 -2.45
CA LEU A 11 -6.16 4.92 -3.61
C LEU A 11 -6.28 3.42 -3.93
N GLY A 12 -6.19 2.57 -2.92
CA GLY A 12 -6.39 1.13 -3.06
C GLY A 12 -7.76 0.78 -3.61
N LEU A 13 -8.81 1.45 -3.13
CA LEU A 13 -10.18 1.25 -3.61
C LEU A 13 -10.32 1.65 -5.08
N ILE A 14 -9.76 2.79 -5.50
CA ILE A 14 -9.76 3.20 -6.91
C ILE A 14 -9.07 2.13 -7.77
N ILE A 15 -7.91 1.61 -7.33
CA ILE A 15 -7.19 0.56 -8.04
C ILE A 15 -8.03 -0.71 -8.14
N ILE A 16 -8.69 -1.14 -7.06
CA ILE A 16 -9.54 -2.33 -7.03
C ILE A 16 -10.75 -2.17 -7.95
N VAL A 17 -11.39 -1.00 -7.98
CA VAL A 17 -12.53 -0.73 -8.87
C VAL A 17 -12.09 -0.83 -10.33
N ILE A 18 -10.99 -0.17 -10.70
CA ILE A 18 -10.45 -0.23 -12.07
C ILE A 18 -10.03 -1.66 -12.43
N ALA A 19 -9.38 -2.37 -11.51
CA ALA A 19 -8.95 -3.75 -11.71
C ALA A 19 -10.16 -4.68 -11.91
N SER A 20 -11.23 -4.51 -11.13
CA SER A 20 -12.45 -5.31 -11.23
C SER A 20 -13.17 -5.08 -12.57
N ILE A 21 -13.27 -3.83 -13.04
CA ILE A 21 -13.85 -3.52 -14.36
C ILE A 21 -13.04 -4.18 -15.49
N ARG A 22 -11.71 -4.29 -15.32
CA ARG A 22 -10.81 -4.90 -16.30
C ARG A 22 -10.61 -6.41 -16.13
N GLY A 23 -11.32 -7.05 -15.20
CA GLY A 23 -11.17 -8.49 -14.91
C GLY A 23 -9.83 -8.88 -14.27
N ARG A 24 -9.06 -7.92 -13.74
CA ARG A 24 -7.70 -8.10 -13.22
C ARG A 24 -7.70 -8.52 -11.76
N ARG A 25 -8.05 -9.78 -11.51
CA ARG A 25 -8.24 -10.31 -10.14
C ARG A 25 -6.96 -10.34 -9.31
N ILE A 26 -5.80 -10.58 -9.93
CA ILE A 26 -4.51 -10.64 -9.22
C ILE A 26 -4.16 -9.25 -8.69
N LEU A 27 -4.33 -8.22 -9.52
CA LEU A 27 -4.08 -6.83 -9.12
C LEU A 27 -4.95 -6.40 -7.92
N SER A 28 -6.22 -6.79 -7.89
CA SER A 28 -7.10 -6.52 -6.74
C SER A 28 -6.60 -7.19 -5.46
N ILE A 29 -6.24 -8.47 -5.53
CA ILE A 29 -5.76 -9.24 -4.36
C ILE A 29 -4.47 -8.65 -3.81
N THR A 30 -3.51 -8.35 -4.67
CA THR A 30 -2.21 -7.78 -4.26
C THR A 30 -2.33 -6.38 -3.67
N THR A 31 -3.32 -5.60 -4.11
CA THR A 31 -3.59 -4.26 -3.56
C THR A 31 -4.11 -4.37 -2.12
N ILE A 32 -5.03 -5.29 -1.86
CA ILE A 32 -5.56 -5.55 -0.51
C ILE A 32 -4.46 -6.10 0.40
N SER A 33 -3.71 -7.10 -0.08
CA SER A 33 -2.63 -7.70 0.71
C SER A 33 -1.52 -6.68 0.99
N GLY A 34 -1.19 -5.81 0.04
CA GLY A 34 -0.20 -4.75 0.20
C GLY A 34 -0.62 -3.71 1.24
N TYR A 35 -1.89 -3.35 1.28
CA TYR A 35 -2.42 -2.44 2.30
C TYR A 35 -2.33 -3.05 3.70
N LEU A 36 -2.77 -4.30 3.88
CA LEU A 36 -2.74 -5.00 5.16
C LEU A 36 -1.31 -5.32 5.62
N ALA A 37 -0.47 -5.87 4.73
CA ALA A 37 0.91 -6.19 5.05
C ALA A 37 1.72 -4.92 5.34
N GLY A 38 1.51 -3.85 4.58
CA GLY A 38 2.16 -2.56 4.84
C GLY A 38 1.73 -1.95 6.16
N PHE A 39 0.47 -2.11 6.57
CA PHE A 39 0.00 -1.69 7.89
C PHE A 39 0.70 -2.47 8.99
N ILE A 40 0.69 -3.81 8.91
CA ILE A 40 1.31 -4.67 9.93
C ILE A 40 2.80 -4.38 10.04
N LEU A 41 3.52 -4.31 8.91
CA LEU A 41 4.94 -4.00 8.89
C LEU A 41 5.22 -2.57 9.40
N GLY A 42 4.38 -1.61 9.02
CA GLY A 42 4.45 -0.26 9.56
C GLY A 42 4.28 -0.24 11.07
N MET A 43 3.35 -1.03 11.64
CA MET A 43 3.14 -1.09 13.08
C MET A 43 4.27 -1.83 13.82
N VAL A 44 4.86 -2.87 13.22
CA VAL A 44 5.94 -3.66 13.84
C VAL A 44 7.30 -2.95 13.77
N LEU A 45 7.59 -2.29 12.65
CA LEU A 45 8.90 -1.68 12.36
C LEU A 45 8.91 -0.17 12.60
N ASN A 46 7.83 0.40 13.15
CA ASN A 46 7.84 1.84 13.39
C ASN A 46 8.87 2.24 14.44
N THR A 47 9.38 3.46 14.28
CA THR A 47 10.25 4.12 15.24
C THR A 47 9.76 5.55 15.40
N ASP A 48 9.58 5.94 16.66
CA ASP A 48 9.29 7.32 17.04
C ASP A 48 10.60 8.13 17.06
N GLY A 49 10.54 9.35 16.55
CA GLY A 49 11.65 10.30 16.55
C GLY A 49 11.20 11.70 16.96
N ILE A 50 12.15 12.61 17.07
CA ILE A 50 11.91 14.02 17.35
C ILE A 50 12.56 14.83 16.23
N ASP A 51 11.79 15.71 15.59
CA ASP A 51 12.33 16.63 14.59
C ASP A 51 13.08 17.80 15.25
N PRO A 52 13.88 18.58 14.50
CA PRO A 52 14.62 19.72 15.05
C PRO A 52 13.74 20.81 15.68
N GLY A 53 12.43 20.82 15.43
CA GLY A 53 11.45 21.72 16.02
C GLY A 53 10.76 21.16 17.27
N GLY A 54 11.17 19.99 17.76
CA GLY A 54 10.58 19.31 18.92
C GLY A 54 9.30 18.53 18.61
N GLY A 55 8.91 18.41 17.35
CA GLY A 55 7.75 17.64 16.91
C GLY A 55 8.01 16.14 16.94
N ARG A 56 7.03 15.35 17.40
CA ARG A 56 7.10 13.89 17.31
C ARG A 56 6.95 13.44 15.86
N THR A 57 7.91 12.67 15.38
CA THR A 57 7.87 12.02 14.06
C THR A 57 7.73 10.50 14.24
N ASN A 58 7.19 9.84 13.21
CA ASN A 58 7.08 8.39 13.17
C ASN A 58 7.21 7.94 11.71
N ASN A 59 7.97 6.90 11.45
CA ASN A 59 8.29 6.40 10.11
C ASN A 59 7.26 5.37 9.56
N ALA A 60 6.23 4.98 10.31
CA ALA A 60 5.25 3.96 9.93
C ALA A 60 4.58 4.26 8.58
N TRP A 61 4.31 5.54 8.30
CA TRP A 61 3.68 5.96 7.04
C TRP A 61 4.58 5.71 5.82
N ILE A 62 5.90 5.83 5.99
CA ILE A 62 6.88 5.57 4.92
C ILE A 62 6.89 4.08 4.65
N ILE A 63 7.05 3.26 5.70
CA ILE A 63 7.08 1.80 5.61
C ILE A 63 5.80 1.29 4.95
N TRP A 64 4.65 1.77 5.43
CA TRP A 64 3.35 1.37 4.90
C TRP A 64 3.18 1.78 3.44
N GLY A 65 3.45 3.03 3.09
CA GLY A 65 3.35 3.53 1.72
C GLY A 65 4.26 2.78 0.76
N SER A 66 5.50 2.50 1.16
CA SER A 66 6.46 1.73 0.35
C SER A 66 5.97 0.30 0.07
N VAL A 67 5.52 -0.41 1.12
CA VAL A 67 5.00 -1.79 0.96
C VAL A 67 3.76 -1.81 0.07
N PHE A 68 2.87 -0.84 0.23
CA PHE A 68 1.67 -0.72 -0.61
C PHE A 68 2.03 -0.53 -2.09
N ILE A 69 2.92 0.42 -2.39
CA ILE A 69 3.36 0.70 -3.78
C ILE A 69 4.02 -0.54 -4.40
N ILE A 70 4.94 -1.18 -3.68
CA ILE A 70 5.63 -2.39 -4.15
C ILE A 70 4.61 -3.49 -4.47
N SER A 71 3.61 -3.67 -3.61
CA SER A 71 2.58 -4.70 -3.80
C SER A 71 1.70 -4.43 -5.03
N VAL A 72 1.32 -3.17 -5.28
CA VAL A 72 0.57 -2.78 -6.48
C VAL A 72 1.40 -3.02 -7.75
N VAL A 73 2.68 -2.67 -7.73
CA VAL A 73 3.60 -2.90 -8.87
C VAL A 73 3.74 -4.40 -9.14
N ILE A 74 3.98 -5.21 -8.12
CA ILE A 74 4.07 -6.67 -8.24
C ILE A 74 2.76 -7.24 -8.81
N GLY A 75 1.62 -6.82 -8.29
CA GLY A 75 0.30 -7.18 -8.80
C GLY A 75 0.13 -6.91 -10.28
N PHE A 76 0.50 -5.71 -10.70
CA PHE A 76 0.41 -5.31 -12.10
C PHE A 76 1.34 -6.15 -13.01
N LEU A 77 2.56 -6.43 -12.56
CA LEU A 77 3.52 -7.26 -13.31
C LEU A 77 3.07 -8.72 -13.42
N LEU A 78 2.55 -9.29 -12.32
CA LEU A 78 2.04 -10.66 -12.30
C LEU A 78 0.81 -10.80 -13.19
N GLU A 79 -0.16 -9.88 -13.06
CA GLU A 79 -1.35 -9.85 -13.90
C GLU A 79 -0.98 -9.78 -15.39
N ARG A 80 -0.01 -8.92 -15.75
CA ARG A 80 0.48 -8.84 -17.13
C ARG A 80 1.09 -10.16 -17.61
N LYS A 81 1.85 -10.87 -16.78
CA LYS A 81 2.42 -12.18 -17.14
C LYS A 81 1.37 -13.27 -17.30
N PHE A 82 0.32 -13.26 -16.49
CA PHE A 82 -0.76 -14.25 -16.57
C PHE A 82 -1.68 -14.01 -17.76
N ASN A 83 -1.99 -12.75 -18.08
CA ASN A 83 -2.89 -12.41 -19.19
C ASN A 83 -2.23 -12.46 -20.57
N ASN A 84 -0.91 -12.65 -20.65
CA ASN A 84 -0.14 -12.84 -21.89
C ASN A 84 0.16 -14.32 -22.21
N LYS A 85 -0.36 -15.25 -21.40
CA LYS A 85 -0.34 -16.69 -21.67
C LYS A 85 -1.71 -17.11 -22.20
#